data_AF-A0A841C9M7-F1
#
_entry.id   AF-A0A841C9M7-F1
#
_cell.length_a   1.000
_cell.length_b   1.000
_cell.length_c   1.000
_cell.angle_alpha   90.00
_cell.angle_beta   90.00
_cell.angle_gamma   90.00
#
_symmetry.space_group_name_H-M   'P 1'
#
loop_
_entity.id
_entity.type
_entity.pdbx_description
1 polymer ?
#
loop_
_entity_poly.entity_id
_entity_poly.type
_entity_poly.pdbx_seq_one_letter_code
_entity_poly.pdbx_strand_id
1 'polypeptide(L)'
;MIVDATGHRRETRSRLRLRAESLGGEFVGVECVCSDERAQRGRVEGRVRGIPGWHPTVSWEHVLRMKGLWESWDEPHLVVDSAVDPPDVVLSKVSAYL
;
A
#
# COMPACT_ATOMS: atom_id res chain seq x y z
N MET A 1 -1.93 15.96 2.37
CA MET A 1 -1.13 15.08 3.26
C MET A 1 -1.09 13.69 2.64
N ILE A 2 0.05 13.00 2.68
CA ILE A 2 0.18 11.63 2.15
C ILE A 2 0.38 10.70 3.35
N VAL A 3 -0.36 9.58 3.37
CA VAL A 3 -0.24 8.54 4.40
C VAL A 3 0.15 7.25 3.71
N ASP A 4 1.38 6.79 3.95
CA ASP A 4 1.83 5.45 3.54
C ASP A 4 1.54 4.46 4.67
N ALA A 5 0.54 3.61 4.46
CA ALA A 5 0.10 2.60 5.41
C ALA A 5 -0.33 1.34 4.68
N THR A 6 -0.17 0.18 5.34
CA THR A 6 -0.61 -1.09 4.73
C THR A 6 -2.10 -1.12 4.43
N GLY A 7 -2.94 -0.40 5.19
CA GLY A 7 -4.35 -0.21 4.85
C GLY A 7 -5.20 -1.48 4.69
N HIS A 8 -4.71 -2.67 5.07
CA HIS A 8 -5.31 -3.96 4.74
C HIS A 8 -6.70 -4.20 5.33
N ARG A 9 -7.05 -3.50 6.42
CA ARG A 9 -8.39 -3.54 7.03
C ARG A 9 -9.22 -2.33 6.60
N ARG A 10 -10.46 -2.57 6.20
CA ARG A 10 -11.51 -1.59 5.94
C ARG A 10 -11.68 -0.62 7.09
N GLU A 11 -11.74 -1.12 8.33
CA GLU A 11 -11.90 -0.28 9.52
C GLU A 11 -10.82 0.82 9.58
N THR A 12 -9.56 0.46 9.28
CA THR A 12 -8.45 1.42 9.24
C THR A 12 -8.66 2.47 8.16
N ARG A 13 -9.06 2.06 6.95
CA ARG A 13 -9.34 2.98 5.83
C ARG A 13 -10.50 3.93 6.15
N SER A 14 -11.58 3.42 6.74
CA SER A 14 -12.73 4.23 7.18
C SER A 14 -12.35 5.25 8.24
N ARG A 15 -11.51 4.87 9.22
CA ARG A 15 -11.01 5.80 10.25
C ARG A 15 -10.15 6.91 9.64
N LEU A 16 -9.30 6.59 8.66
CA LEU A 16 -8.50 7.58 7.94
C LEU A 16 -9.38 8.55 7.14
N ARG A 17 -10.38 8.03 6.43
CA ARG A 17 -11.38 8.83 5.70
C ARG A 17 -12.10 9.82 6.61
N LEU A 18 -12.72 9.32 7.69
CA LEU A 18 -13.43 10.16 8.65
C LEU A 18 -12.53 11.25 9.24
N ARG A 19 -11.25 10.95 9.48
CA ARG A 19 -10.29 11.94 9.96
C ARG A 19 -10.00 13.02 8.92
N ALA A 20 -9.75 12.65 7.66
CA ALA A 20 -9.54 13.62 6.59
C ALA A 20 -10.76 14.54 6.41
N GLU A 21 -11.96 13.95 6.33
CA GLU A 21 -13.22 14.68 6.17
C GLU A 21 -13.54 15.58 7.35
N SER A 22 -13.29 15.13 8.59
CA SER A 22 -13.49 15.96 9.79
C SER A 22 -12.61 17.22 9.85
N LEU A 23 -11.52 17.24 9.07
CA LEU A 23 -10.61 18.38 8.94
C LEU A 23 -10.87 19.17 7.65
N GLY A 24 -11.96 18.89 6.93
CA GLY A 24 -12.32 19.54 5.67
C GLY A 24 -11.51 19.06 4.46
N GLY A 25 -10.79 17.95 4.57
CA GLY A 25 -10.05 17.35 3.46
C GLY A 25 -10.84 16.25 2.74
N GLU A 26 -10.45 15.97 1.51
CA GLU A 26 -10.93 14.82 0.76
C GLU A 26 -10.08 13.57 1.03
N PHE A 27 -10.72 12.41 1.08
CA PHE A 27 -10.02 11.13 1.18
C PHE A 27 -9.91 10.47 -0.19
N VAL A 28 -8.68 10.25 -0.64
CA VAL A 28 -8.38 9.56 -1.90
C VAL A 28 -7.65 8.25 -1.59
N GLY A 29 -8.25 7.13 -1.99
CA GLY A 29 -7.67 5.80 -1.84
C GLY A 29 -6.74 5.44 -3.00
N VAL A 30 -5.51 5.05 -2.70
CA VAL A 30 -4.56 4.47 -3.67
C VAL A 30 -4.07 3.13 -3.14
N GLU A 31 -4.42 2.04 -3.81
CA GLU A 31 -3.94 0.68 -3.51
C GLU A 31 -2.73 0.35 -4.40
N CYS A 32 -1.59 0.08 -3.78
CA CYS A 32 -0.38 -0.34 -4.47
C CYS A 32 -0.24 -1.87 -4.42
N VAL A 33 -0.38 -2.51 -5.57
CA VAL A 33 -0.21 -3.95 -5.74
C VAL A 33 1.14 -4.28 -6.37
N CYS A 34 1.47 -5.57 -6.36
CA CYS A 34 2.57 -6.13 -7.13
C CYS A 34 2.05 -7.41 -7.78
N SER A 35 1.70 -7.34 -9.06
CA SER A 35 1.14 -8.50 -9.78
C SER A 35 2.14 -9.63 -9.99
N ASP A 36 3.45 -9.31 -10.00
CA ASP A 36 4.52 -10.30 -10.03
C ASP A 36 4.92 -10.73 -8.60
N GLU A 37 4.46 -11.91 -8.20
CA GLU A 37 4.77 -12.50 -6.90
C GLU A 37 6.27 -12.83 -6.75
N ARG A 38 6.93 -13.29 -7.81
CA ARG A 38 8.35 -13.65 -7.76
C ARG A 38 9.20 -12.39 -7.54
N ALA A 39 8.87 -11.31 -8.24
CA ALA A 39 9.50 -10.01 -8.01
C ALA A 39 9.23 -9.50 -6.59
N GLN A 40 7.99 -9.62 -6.10
CA GLN A 40 7.65 -9.22 -4.73
C GLN A 40 8.45 -10.01 -3.69
N ARG A 41 8.52 -11.33 -3.83
CA ARG A 41 9.27 -12.22 -2.94
C ARG A 41 10.75 -11.85 -2.93
N GLY A 42 11.37 -11.68 -4.09
CA GLY A 42 12.76 -11.26 -4.20
C GLY A 42 13.03 -9.92 -3.50
N ARG A 43 12.12 -8.94 -3.65
CA ARG A 43 12.21 -7.63 -2.97
C ARG A 43 12.08 -7.74 -1.45
N VAL A 44 11.25 -8.65 -0.93
CA VAL A 44 11.05 -8.85 0.51
C VAL A 44 12.25 -9.57 1.12
N GLU A 45 12.63 -10.72 0.56
CA GLU A 45 13.72 -11.55 1.07
C GLU A 45 15.09 -10.86 0.95
N GLY A 46 15.28 -10.04 -0.09
CA GLY A 46 16.49 -9.24 -0.29
C GLY A 46 16.52 -7.91 0.50
N ARG A 47 15.48 -7.55 1.24
CA ARG A 47 15.38 -6.23 1.89
C ARG A 47 16.29 -6.15 3.12
N VAL A 48 17.38 -5.39 2.98
CA VAL A 48 18.21 -4.92 4.09
C VAL A 48 17.69 -3.57 4.57
N ARG A 49 17.24 -3.48 5.82
CA ARG A 49 16.67 -2.24 6.39
C ARG A 49 17.73 -1.18 6.68
N GLY A 50 18.93 -1.57 7.08
CA GLY A 50 20.02 -0.65 7.40
C GLY A 50 19.77 0.29 8.59
N ILE A 51 18.75 0.02 9.41
CA ILE A 51 18.38 0.86 10.56
C ILE A 51 18.84 0.14 11.84
N PRO A 52 19.80 0.72 12.60
CA PRO A 52 20.26 0.14 13.86
C PRO A 52 19.11 -0.07 14.86
N GLY A 53 19.10 -1.24 15.51
CA GLY A 53 18.06 -1.60 16.49
C GLY A 53 16.71 -1.99 15.88
N TRP A 54 16.55 -1.95 14.56
CA TRP A 54 15.30 -2.33 13.90
C TRP A 54 15.20 -3.84 13.68
N HIS A 55 13.98 -4.37 13.74
CA HIS A 55 13.75 -5.79 13.46
C HIS A 55 14.05 -6.13 11.99
N PRO A 56 14.52 -7.36 11.70
CA PRO A 56 14.66 -7.86 10.34
C PRO A 56 13.36 -7.75 9.54
N THR A 57 13.49 -7.75 8.21
CA THR A 57 12.32 -7.85 7.34
C THR A 57 11.57 -9.16 7.62
N VAL A 58 10.24 -9.11 7.57
CA VAL A 58 9.37 -10.27 7.77
C VAL A 58 9.61 -11.36 6.72
N SER A 59 9.31 -12.61 7.06
CA SER A 59 9.40 -13.74 6.12
C SER A 59 8.38 -13.64 4.98
N TRP A 60 8.62 -14.37 3.89
CA TRP A 60 7.67 -14.49 2.80
C TRP A 60 6.32 -15.10 3.24
N GLU A 61 6.37 -16.10 4.13
CA GLU A 61 5.17 -16.70 4.72
C GLU A 61 4.32 -15.68 5.50
N HIS A 62 4.95 -14.77 6.23
CA HIS A 62 4.25 -13.67 6.90
C HIS A 62 3.52 -12.79 5.86
N VAL A 63 4.17 -12.47 4.73
CA VAL A 63 3.55 -11.66 3.66
C VAL A 63 2.32 -12.37 3.09
N LEU A 64 2.42 -13.66 2.77
CA LEU A 64 1.29 -14.46 2.27
C LEU A 64 0.13 -14.49 3.28
N ARG A 65 0.42 -14.67 4.57
CA ARG A 65 -0.60 -14.61 5.62
C ARG A 65 -1.28 -13.24 5.66
N MET A 66 -0.51 -12.15 5.58
CA MET A 66 -1.08 -10.80 5.59
C MET A 66 -1.91 -10.49 4.35
N LYS A 67 -1.53 -11.00 3.17
CA LYS A 67 -2.35 -10.92 1.96
C LYS A 67 -3.71 -11.60 2.13
N GLY A 68 -3.74 -12.76 2.79
CA GLY A 68 -4.99 -13.47 3.09
C GLY A 68 -5.93 -12.72 4.04
N LEU A 69 -5.43 -11.71 4.75
CA LEU A 69 -6.20 -10.85 5.64
C LEU A 69 -6.60 -9.52 4.98
N TRP A 70 -6.36 -9.36 3.68
CA TRP A 70 -6.71 -8.15 2.95
C TRP A 70 -8.22 -8.06 2.73
N GLU A 71 -8.84 -7.01 3.26
CA GLU A 71 -10.25 -6.74 3.06
C GLU A 71 -10.44 -5.87 1.81
N SER A 72 -11.29 -6.32 0.89
CA SER A 72 -11.63 -5.60 -0.34
C SER A 72 -12.11 -4.17 -0.09
N TRP A 73 -11.83 -3.29 -1.04
CA TRP A 73 -12.43 -1.96 -1.09
C TRP A 73 -13.86 -2.04 -1.59
N ASP A 74 -14.75 -1.29 -0.94
CA ASP A 74 -16.15 -1.17 -1.35
C ASP A 74 -16.42 0.09 -2.17
N GLU A 75 -15.49 1.04 -2.14
CA GLU A 75 -15.61 2.30 -2.86
C GLU A 75 -14.56 2.37 -3.99
N PRO A 76 -14.81 3.21 -5.01
CA PRO A 76 -13.80 3.52 -6.01
C PRO A 76 -12.50 3.99 -5.36
N HIS A 77 -11.39 3.46 -5.85
CA HIS A 77 -10.05 3.82 -5.46
C HIS A 77 -9.13 3.58 -6.67
N LEU A 78 -7.98 4.24 -6.68
CA LEU A 78 -6.97 4.02 -7.70
C LEU A 78 -6.15 2.78 -7.35
N VAL A 79 -6.03 1.84 -8.29
CA VAL A 79 -5.09 0.70 -8.17
C VAL A 79 -3.87 0.98 -9.04
N VAL A 80 -2.68 0.85 -8.48
CA VAL A 80 -1.40 0.98 -9.19
C VAL A 80 -0.56 -0.28 -8.99
N ASP A 81 0.20 -0.69 -10.00
CA ASP A 81 0.94 -1.96 -9.97
C ASP A 81 2.45 -1.75 -10.07
N SER A 82 3.13 -1.90 -8.94
CA SER A 82 4.59 -1.76 -8.81
C SER A 82 5.42 -2.86 -9.51
N ALA A 83 4.78 -3.86 -10.13
CA ALA A 83 5.47 -4.82 -10.97
C ALA A 83 5.72 -4.27 -12.38
N VAL A 84 4.79 -3.45 -12.91
CA VAL A 84 4.78 -3.01 -14.32
C VAL A 84 4.81 -1.50 -14.48
N ASP A 85 4.32 -0.75 -13.49
CA ASP A 85 4.32 0.71 -13.50
C ASP A 85 5.60 1.23 -12.82
N PRO A 86 6.49 1.91 -13.56
CA PRO A 86 7.60 2.60 -12.93
C PRO A 86 7.12 3.82 -12.11
N PRO A 87 7.92 4.34 -11.16
CA PRO A 87 7.47 5.36 -10.22
C PRO A 87 6.92 6.65 -10.85
N ASP A 88 7.47 7.09 -11.97
CA ASP A 88 7.03 8.26 -12.74
C ASP A 88 5.64 8.06 -13.38
N VAL A 89 5.35 6.85 -13.84
CA VAL A 89 4.03 6.46 -14.35
C VAL A 89 3.02 6.41 -13.21
N VAL A 90 3.38 5.80 -12.08
CA VAL A 90 2.52 5.77 -10.88
C VAL A 90 2.19 7.20 -10.41
N LEU A 91 3.20 8.07 -10.33
CA LEU A 91 3.01 9.46 -9.94
C LEU A 91 2.06 10.20 -10.89
N SER A 92 2.21 9.98 -12.20
CA SER A 92 1.32 10.58 -13.20
C SER A 92 -0.12 10.10 -13.04
N LYS A 93 -0.35 8.79 -12.80
CA LYS A 93 -1.68 8.23 -12.55
C LYS A 93 -2.33 8.82 -11.30
N VAL A 94 -1.58 8.92 -10.19
CA VAL A 94 -2.08 9.52 -8.95
C VAL A 94 -2.43 10.99 -9.17
N SER A 95 -1.58 11.74 -9.86
CA SER A 95 -1.79 13.17 -10.10
C SER A 95 -3.02 13.44 -10.98
N ALA A 96 -3.32 12.55 -11.92
CA ALA A 96 -4.51 12.63 -12.77
C ALA A 96 -5.81 12.15 -12.10
N TYR A 97 -5.70 11.47 -10.95
CA TYR A 97 -6.83 10.95 -10.18
C TYR A 97 -7.29 11.90 -9.07
N LEU A 98 -6.49 12.91 -8.74
CA LEU A 98 -6.82 14.02 -7.84
C LEU A 98 -7.52 15.14 -8.61
#